data_AF-A0A437PM21-F1
#
_entry.id   AF-A0A437PM21-F1
#
_cell.length_a   1.000
_cell.length_b   1.000
_cell.length_c   1.000
_cell.angle_alpha   90.00
_cell.angle_beta   90.00
_cell.angle_gamma   90.00
#
_symmetry.space_group_name_H-M   'P 1'
#
loop_
_entity.id
_entity.type
_entity.pdbx_description
1 polymer ?
#
loop_
_entity_poly.entity_id
_entity_poly.type
_entity_poly.pdbx_seq_one_letter_code
_entity_poly.pdbx_strand_id
1 'polypeptide(L)' 'MKLKNLVPVLAIALLATACDYQKNNRIKQKDVREGNEHVYGVHPDSAAAQSKLKYAAKPELEVKANEIREKLFNK' A
#
# COMPACT_ATOMS: atom_id res chain seq x y z
N MET A 1 30.01 26.86 -13.11
CA MET A 1 30.32 25.48 -12.64
C MET A 1 31.13 24.76 -13.70
N LYS A 2 32.23 24.07 -13.34
CA LYS A 2 32.98 23.23 -14.29
C LYS A 2 32.10 22.05 -14.73
N LEU A 3 32.16 21.64 -16.00
CA LEU A 3 31.34 20.57 -16.59
C LEU A 3 31.36 19.27 -15.77
N LYS A 4 32.52 18.95 -15.17
CA LYS A 4 32.74 17.78 -14.30
C LYS A 4 31.86 17.78 -13.03
N ASN A 5 31.46 18.95 -12.56
CA ASN A 5 30.60 19.10 -11.38
C ASN A 5 29.11 19.10 -11.74
N LEU A 6 28.77 19.06 -13.03
CA LEU A 6 27.40 19.12 -13.55
C LEU A 6 26.80 17.72 -13.77
N VAL A 7 27.65 16.75 -14.11
CA VAL A 7 27.30 15.33 -14.26
C VAL A 7 26.67 14.73 -13.00
N PRO A 8 27.26 14.85 -11.78
CA PRO A 8 26.63 14.29 -10.59
C PRO A 8 25.31 14.97 -10.23
N VAL A 9 25.18 16.28 -10.48
CA VAL A 9 23.95 17.03 -10.23
C VAL A 9 22.82 16.57 -11.17
N LEU A 10 23.13 16.35 -12.45
CA LEU A 10 22.19 15.79 -13.43
C LEU A 10 21.77 14.37 -13.07
N ALA A 11 22.71 13.53 -12.62
CA ALA A 11 22.40 12.16 -12.20
C ALA A 11 21.46 12.12 -10.99
N ILE A 12 21.67 12.98 -9.99
CA ILE A 12 20.81 13.10 -8.81
C ILE A 12 19.41 13.61 -9.20
N ALA A 13 19.33 14.59 -10.10
CA ALA A 13 18.04 15.11 -10.59
C ALA A 13 17.22 14.04 -11.33
N LEU A 14 17.87 13.18 -12.14
CA LEU A 14 17.21 12.06 -12.83
C LEU A 14 16.76 10.95 -11.87
N LEU A 15 17.49 10.69 -10.80
CA LEU A 15 17.07 9.72 -9.77
C LEU A 15 15.88 10.23 -8.95
N ALA A 16 15.80 11.55 -8.72
CA ALA A 16 14.66 12.16 -8.03
C ALA A 16 13.34 12.01 -8.80
N THR A 17 13.35 12.07 -10.13
CA THR A 17 12.14 11.85 -10.95
C THR A 17 11.72 10.36 -11.00
N ALA A 18 12.67 9.43 -10.82
CA ALA A 18 12.36 8.00 -10.68
C ALA A 18 11.66 7.67 -9.35
N CYS A 19 11.95 8.41 -8.27
CA CYS A 19 11.18 8.29 -7.02
C CYS A 19 9.72 8.71 -7.19
N ASP A 20 9.41 9.68 -8.06
CA ASP A 20 8.02 10.05 -8.37
C ASP A 20 7.29 8.97 -9.17
N TYR A 21 8.01 8.11 -9.91
CA TYR A 21 7.42 6.92 -10.55
C TYR A 21 6.91 5.92 -9.51
N GLN A 22 7.66 5.70 -8.42
CA GLN A 22 7.19 4.88 -7.29
C GLN A 22 6.09 5.57 -6.47
N LYS A 23 6.16 6.90 -6.31
CA LYS A 23 5.12 7.71 -5.64
C LYS A 23 3.77 7.66 -6.38
N ASN A 24 3.83 7.43 -7.69
CA ASN A 24 2.70 7.28 -8.60
C ASN A 24 2.21 5.84 -8.77
N ASN A 25 2.60 4.90 -7.92
CA ASN A 25 1.90 3.60 -7.80
C ASN A 25 0.55 3.77 -7.08
N ARG A 26 -0.20 4.79 -7.50
CA ARG A 26 -1.62 4.96 -7.25
C ARG A 26 -2.28 4.87 -8.61
N ILE A 27 -3.41 4.18 -8.67
CA ILE A 27 -4.25 4.05 -9.85
C ILE A 27 -4.44 5.45 -10.45
N LYS A 28 -3.77 5.75 -11.57
CA LYS A 28 -3.93 7.00 -12.34
C LYS A 28 -5.22 7.00 -13.16
N GLN A 29 -5.94 5.89 -13.13
CA GLN A 29 -7.20 5.75 -13.82
C GLN A 29 -8.26 6.52 -13.04
N LYS A 30 -8.88 7.51 -13.70
CA LYS A 30 -10.02 8.24 -13.15
C LYS A 30 -11.10 7.22 -12.79
N ASP A 31 -11.43 7.15 -11.51
CA ASP A 31 -12.53 6.32 -11.05
C ASP A 31 -13.85 6.99 -11.40
N VAL A 32 -14.44 6.59 -12.52
CA VAL A 32 -15.73 7.12 -12.99
C VAL A 32 -16.90 6.66 -12.12
N ARG A 33 -16.66 5.75 -11.17
CA ARG A 33 -17.66 5.22 -10.25
C ARG A 33 -17.37 5.65 -8.81
N GLU A 34 -16.44 6.59 -8.59
CA GLU A 34 -16.07 7.08 -7.27
C GLU A 34 -17.34 7.52 -6.51
N GLY A 35 -17.51 7.00 -5.29
CA GLY A 35 -18.69 7.28 -4.46
C GLY A 35 -19.93 6.42 -4.78
N ASN A 36 -19.89 5.52 -5.77
CA ASN A 36 -21.01 4.62 -6.05
C ASN A 36 -21.12 3.52 -4.99
N GLU A 37 -22.15 3.59 -4.15
CA GLU A 37 -22.40 2.64 -3.06
C GLU A 37 -22.59 1.20 -3.55
N HIS A 38 -23.17 0.98 -4.74
CA HIS A 38 -23.34 -0.37 -5.29
C HIS A 38 -22.03 -1.04 -5.70
N VAL A 39 -21.02 -0.24 -6.05
CA VAL A 39 -19.69 -0.72 -6.44
C VAL A 39 -18.77 -0.82 -5.22
N TYR A 40 -18.88 0.15 -4.31
CA TYR A 40 -17.99 0.29 -3.16
C TYR A 40 -18.56 -0.18 -1.83
N GLY A 41 -19.75 -0.79 -1.86
CA GLY A 41 -20.32 -1.54 -0.75
C GLY A 41 -21.65 -0.98 -0.27
N VAL A 42 -22.75 -1.60 -0.67
CA VAL A 42 -24.10 -1.32 -0.15
C VAL A 42 -24.25 -1.89 1.26
N HIS A 43 -23.55 -2.99 1.53
CA HIS A 43 -23.62 -3.74 2.78
C HIS A 43 -22.30 -3.60 3.55
N PRO A 44 -22.33 -3.47 4.89
CA PRO A 44 -21.14 -3.40 5.75
C PRO A 44 -20.20 -4.60 5.56
N ASP A 45 -20.73 -5.75 5.18
CA ASP A 45 -19.96 -6.97 4.94
C ASP A 45 -19.36 -7.09 3.54
N SER A 46 -19.56 -6.09 2.67
CA SER A 46 -18.95 -6.12 1.34
C SER A 46 -17.43 -5.96 1.43
N ALA A 47 -16.70 -6.66 0.56
CA ALA A 47 -15.24 -6.59 0.52
C ALA A 47 -14.71 -5.16 0.32
N ALA A 48 -15.45 -4.33 -0.43
CA ALA A 48 -15.11 -2.93 -0.65
C ALA A 48 -15.29 -2.06 0.61
N ALA A 49 -16.30 -2.33 1.44
CA ALA A 49 -16.46 -1.67 2.73
C ALA A 49 -15.41 -2.16 3.74
N GLN A 50 -15.19 -3.48 3.82
CA GLN A 50 -14.23 -4.08 4.74
C GLN A 50 -12.78 -3.67 4.49
N SER A 51 -12.38 -3.52 3.21
CA SER A 51 -11.02 -3.11 2.86
C SER A 51 -10.67 -1.66 3.26
N LYS A 52 -11.68 -0.82 3.53
CA LYS A 52 -11.49 0.54 4.05
C LYS A 52 -11.29 0.58 5.56
N LEU A 53 -11.66 -0.48 6.28
CA LEU A 53 -11.51 -0.56 7.73
C LEU A 53 -10.03 -0.73 8.09
N LYS A 54 -9.52 0.20 8.91
CA LYS A 54 -8.17 0.13 9.45
C LYS A 54 -8.26 -0.38 10.89
N TYR A 55 -7.60 -1.50 11.15
CA TYR A 55 -7.49 -2.05 12.49
C TYR A 55 -6.17 -1.62 13.11
N ALA A 56 -6.21 -1.24 14.39
CA ALA A 56 -4.99 -1.05 15.15
C ALA A 56 -4.26 -2.40 15.26
N ALA A 57 -2.93 -2.36 15.16
CA ALA A 57 -2.11 -3.54 15.38
C ALA A 57 -2.32 -4.04 16.83
N LYS A 58 -2.62 -5.33 16.96
CA LYS A 58 -2.81 -6.03 18.24
C LYS A 58 -1.76 -7.13 18.34
N PRO A 59 -0.56 -6.83 18.88
CA PRO A 59 0.55 -7.79 18.90
C PRO A 59 0.20 -9.09 19.64
N GLU A 60 -0.73 -9.05 20.59
CA GLU A 60 -1.25 -10.24 21.27
C GLU A 60 -1.93 -11.25 20.33
N LEU A 61 -2.45 -10.81 19.17
CA LEU A 61 -3.04 -11.71 18.18
C LEU A 61 -2.00 -12.50 17.41
N GLU A 62 -0.80 -11.95 17.20
CA GLU A 62 0.30 -12.67 16.53
C GLU A 62 0.79 -13.83 17.41
N VAL A 63 0.91 -13.61 18.72
CA VAL A 63 1.27 -14.65 19.69
C VAL A 63 0.23 -15.78 19.65
N LYS A 64 -1.05 -15.45 19.74
CA LYS A 64 -2.13 -16.44 19.64
C LYS A 64 -2.17 -17.17 18.30
N ALA A 65 -1.90 -16.47 17.20
CA ALA A 65 -1.86 -17.09 15.89
C ALA A 65 -0.74 -18.14 15.81
N ASN A 66 0.41 -17.88 16.42
CA ASN A 66 1.51 -18.84 16.51
C ASN A 66 1.15 -20.03 17.41
N GLU A 67 0.56 -19.80 18.59
CA GLU A 67 0.09 -20.90 19.46
C GLU A 67 -0.92 -21.82 18.76
N ILE A 68 -1.86 -21.24 18.00
CA ILE A 68 -2.84 -22.00 17.22
C ILE A 68 -2.12 -22.80 16.12
N ARG A 69 -1.16 -22.17 15.43
CA ARG A 69 -0.39 -22.82 14.37
C ARG A 69 0.41 -24.01 14.91
N GLU A 70 1.05 -23.85 16.07
CA GLU A 70 1.72 -24.95 16.77
C GLU A 70 0.74 -26.07 17.11
N LYS A 71 -0.45 -25.77 17.66
CA LYS A 71 -1.47 -26.79 17.96
C LYS A 71 -1.97 -27.55 16.73
N LEU A 72 -2.06 -26.88 15.57
CA LEU A 72 -2.56 -27.47 14.34
C LEU A 72 -1.49 -28.26 13.57
N PHE A 73 -0.22 -27.89 13.71
CA PHE A 73 0.85 -28.40 12.84
C PHE A 73 2.05 -29.00 13.57
N ASN A 74 2.15 -28.94 14.90
CA ASN A 74 3.11 -29.79 15.62
C ASN A 74 2.61 -31.24 15.58
N LYS A 75 3.41 -32.08 14.92
CA LYS A 75 3.36 -33.54 15.01
C LYS A 75 4.17 -34.02 16.21
#